data_AF-A0A2N1HGU1-F1
#
_entry.id   AF-A0A2N1HGU1-F1
#
_cell.length_a   1.000
_cell.length_b   1.000
_cell.length_c   1.000
_cell.angle_alpha   90.00
_cell.angle_beta   90.00
_cell.angle_gamma   90.00
#
_symmetry.space_group_name_H-M   'P 1'
#
loop_
_entity.id
_entity.type
_entity.pdbx_description
1 polymer ?
#
loop_
_entity_poly.entity_id
_entity_poly.type
_entity_poly.pdbx_seq_one_letter_code
_entity_poly.pdbx_strand_id
1 'polypeptide(L)'
;MFKDEKFDHYLFEDIPLDRDIYLMDEKFLGEYNEMMSKFLDDPKNNEYSSVGYISNIAARKVLENSLEISWFANIAQRFHEISIILPKEHFVYCVGCWQYDEKPIVFVNGNWLNSLHARSFSIFSLVDAIGVKQYLEDDKLTTDMLTLLRDKIDLLASEYPHISFLSFADSILLKSNWSVGAFDNDISYSYNPEIFIHLADQISNIYKECLGLATYAVITQGQNSYYDDSLLHISESKNHISLNSLGIPFAQLMDIENTARVNIREKSHEPADIYMDSQYYNSLNFKFEFKKHDQPKAEYSTKMVSKECEYYYNSVPTLLENLKSQC
;
A
#
# COMPACT_ATOMS: atom_id res chain seq x y z
N MET A 1 13.28 -10.12 33.67
CA MET A 1 12.57 -10.69 32.51
C MET A 1 13.60 -11.26 31.59
N PHE A 2 13.30 -12.37 30.92
CA PHE A 2 14.15 -13.04 29.93
C PHE A 2 15.56 -13.28 30.49
N LYS A 3 15.66 -14.04 31.59
CA LYS A 3 16.94 -14.26 32.28
C LYS A 3 17.68 -15.52 31.83
N ASP A 4 17.02 -16.40 31.09
CA ASP A 4 17.64 -17.60 30.54
C ASP A 4 18.68 -17.19 29.48
N GLU A 5 19.86 -17.80 29.51
CA GLU A 5 20.98 -17.49 28.60
C GLU A 5 20.65 -17.81 27.13
N LYS A 6 19.60 -18.58 26.87
CA LYS A 6 19.14 -18.93 25.52
C LYS A 6 18.30 -17.82 24.88
N PHE A 7 17.90 -16.80 25.63
CA PHE A 7 17.25 -15.63 25.05
C PHE A 7 18.27 -14.74 24.35
N ASP A 8 17.96 -14.39 23.11
CA ASP A 8 18.67 -13.36 22.37
C ASP A 8 18.05 -12.01 22.69
N HIS A 9 18.82 -11.11 23.28
CA HIS A 9 18.37 -9.76 23.58
C HIS A 9 18.86 -8.80 22.51
N TYR A 10 17.93 -8.05 21.94
CA TYR A 10 18.26 -7.04 20.93
C TYR A 10 17.99 -5.66 21.50
N LEU A 11 19.02 -4.80 21.50
CA LEU A 11 18.81 -3.37 21.63
C LEU A 11 18.07 -2.85 20.40
N PHE A 12 17.52 -1.64 20.49
CA PHE A 12 16.80 -1.02 19.39
C PHE A 12 17.64 -0.96 18.10
N GLU A 13 18.93 -0.65 18.26
CA GLU A 13 19.90 -0.54 17.17
C GLU A 13 20.34 -1.89 16.60
N ASP A 14 20.16 -2.95 17.38
CA ASP A 14 20.59 -4.31 17.07
C ASP A 14 19.42 -5.19 16.56
N ILE A 15 18.24 -4.61 16.36
CA ILE A 15 17.07 -5.35 15.83
C ILE A 15 17.45 -5.99 14.49
N PRO A 16 17.27 -7.31 14.32
CA PRO A 16 17.68 -8.00 13.10
C PRO A 16 16.94 -7.48 11.86
N LEU A 17 17.70 -7.07 10.85
CA LEU A 17 17.17 -6.55 9.58
C LEU A 17 16.92 -7.67 8.56
N ASP A 18 16.04 -7.37 7.59
CA ASP A 18 15.73 -8.14 6.39
C ASP A 18 15.40 -9.62 6.63
N ARG A 19 14.68 -9.87 7.72
CA ARG A 19 14.11 -11.18 8.05
C ARG A 19 12.75 -11.03 8.70
N ASP A 20 12.01 -12.13 8.72
CA ASP A 20 10.73 -12.19 9.43
C ASP A 20 10.94 -11.98 10.92
N ILE A 21 10.24 -10.99 11.46
CA ILE A 21 10.14 -10.69 12.88
C ILE A 21 8.66 -10.49 13.24
N TYR A 22 8.35 -10.56 14.53
CA TYR A 22 7.00 -10.33 15.03
C TYR A 22 6.92 -9.01 15.79
N LEU A 23 5.77 -8.36 15.67
CA LEU A 23 5.40 -7.19 16.44
C LEU A 23 4.29 -7.59 17.41
N MET A 24 4.45 -7.27 18.69
CA MET A 24 3.49 -7.65 19.74
C MET A 24 3.27 -6.52 20.74
N ASP A 25 2.07 -6.46 21.31
CA ASP A 25 1.70 -5.53 22.39
C ASP A 25 2.48 -5.86 23.68
N GLU A 26 3.03 -4.82 24.34
CA GLU A 26 3.73 -4.93 25.62
C GLU A 26 2.90 -5.61 26.73
N LYS A 27 1.57 -5.59 26.66
CA LYS A 27 0.71 -6.29 27.64
C LYS A 27 0.99 -7.79 27.72
N PHE A 28 1.45 -8.40 26.62
CA PHE A 28 1.76 -9.83 26.54
C PHE A 28 3.19 -10.18 26.97
N LEU A 29 4.03 -9.18 27.27
CA LEU A 29 5.44 -9.37 27.58
C LEU A 29 5.64 -10.25 28.83
N GLY A 30 4.79 -10.08 29.85
CA GLY A 30 4.72 -10.93 31.05
C GLY A 30 4.44 -12.40 30.73
N GLU A 31 3.30 -12.64 30.09
CA GLU A 31 2.82 -13.98 29.75
C GLU A 31 3.80 -14.71 28.82
N TYR A 32 4.37 -14.01 27.83
CA TYR A 32 5.35 -14.58 26.91
C TYR A 32 6.64 -14.99 27.64
N ASN A 33 7.16 -14.13 28.53
CA ASN A 33 8.33 -14.45 29.34
C ASN A 33 8.09 -15.71 30.21
N GLU A 34 6.94 -15.81 30.86
CA GLU A 34 6.60 -16.97 31.69
C GLU A 34 6.47 -18.25 30.87
N MET A 35 5.73 -18.19 29.75
CA MET A 35 5.55 -19.30 28.83
C MET A 35 6.90 -19.80 28.31
N MET A 36 7.73 -18.90 27.77
CA MET A 36 9.00 -19.30 27.16
C MET A 36 10.01 -19.75 28.21
N SER A 37 10.08 -19.12 29.39
CA SER A 37 10.96 -19.60 30.47
C SER A 37 10.60 -21.02 30.89
N LYS A 38 9.29 -21.31 31.07
CA LYS A 38 8.82 -22.65 31.38
C LYS A 38 9.17 -23.64 30.25
N PHE A 39 8.99 -23.26 29.00
CA PHE A 39 9.38 -24.09 27.86
C PHE A 39 10.88 -24.39 27.87
N LEU A 40 11.73 -23.39 28.08
CA LEU A 40 13.20 -23.52 28.05
C LEU A 40 13.78 -24.31 29.23
N ASP A 41 13.09 -24.34 30.38
CA ASP A 41 13.46 -25.14 31.56
C ASP A 41 13.43 -26.65 31.27
N ASP A 42 12.42 -27.12 30.52
CA ASP A 42 12.31 -28.52 30.10
C ASP A 42 11.57 -28.66 28.75
N PRO A 43 12.25 -28.42 27.61
CA PRO A 43 11.62 -28.41 26.29
C PRO A 43 11.04 -29.76 25.85
N LYS A 44 11.38 -30.86 26.55
CA LYS A 44 10.88 -32.21 26.24
C LYS A 44 9.52 -32.48 26.88
N ASN A 45 9.25 -31.88 28.03
CA ASN A 45 8.05 -32.14 28.82
C ASN A 45 7.11 -30.93 28.89
N ASN A 46 7.59 -29.73 28.58
CA ASN A 46 6.77 -28.52 28.52
C ASN A 46 6.40 -28.22 27.07
N GLU A 47 5.10 -28.03 26.84
CA GLU A 47 4.59 -27.64 25.53
C GLU A 47 4.76 -26.14 25.30
N TYR A 48 5.12 -25.79 24.06
CA TYR A 48 5.06 -24.41 23.59
C TYR A 48 3.60 -24.00 23.38
N SER A 49 3.22 -22.84 23.90
CA SER A 49 1.89 -22.26 23.68
C SER A 49 1.99 -20.85 23.13
N SER A 50 1.23 -20.56 22.08
CA SER A 50 1.15 -19.22 21.49
C SER A 50 0.57 -18.21 22.49
N VAL A 51 1.27 -17.09 22.68
CA VAL A 51 0.84 -15.99 23.54
C VAL A 51 0.53 -14.77 22.69
N GLY A 52 -0.63 -14.15 22.95
CA GLY A 52 -1.02 -12.88 22.35
C GLY A 52 -1.30 -12.93 20.85
N TYR A 53 -1.39 -11.75 20.26
CA TYR A 53 -1.57 -11.54 18.82
C TYR A 53 -0.29 -10.96 18.23
N ILE A 54 0.12 -11.49 17.07
CA ILE A 54 1.32 -11.05 16.36
C ILE A 54 0.98 -10.33 15.07
N SER A 55 1.74 -9.29 14.78
CA SER A 55 1.81 -8.68 13.46
C SER A 55 3.11 -9.09 12.78
N ASN A 56 3.01 -9.65 11.57
CA ASN A 56 4.17 -10.05 10.79
C ASN A 56 4.86 -8.83 10.22
N ILE A 57 6.13 -8.63 10.56
CA ILE A 57 6.93 -7.50 10.10
C ILE A 57 8.31 -7.94 9.63
N ALA A 58 9.01 -7.05 8.92
CA ALA A 58 10.45 -7.14 8.68
C ALA A 58 11.07 -5.77 8.95
N ALA A 59 12.12 -5.74 9.77
CA ALA A 59 12.89 -4.50 9.97
C ALA A 59 13.75 -4.23 8.75
N ARG A 60 13.66 -3.02 8.20
CA ARG A 60 14.37 -2.61 6.98
C ARG A 60 15.56 -1.74 7.30
N LYS A 61 15.39 -0.78 8.20
CA LYS A 61 16.43 0.20 8.50
C LYS A 61 16.26 0.79 9.88
N VAL A 62 17.34 0.79 10.64
CA VAL A 62 17.44 1.57 11.88
C VAL A 62 17.78 3.01 11.53
N LEU A 63 16.97 3.94 11.99
CA LEU A 63 17.19 5.38 11.93
C LEU A 63 17.56 5.89 13.34
N GLU A 64 18.00 7.14 13.45
CA GLU A 64 18.45 7.73 14.72
C GLU A 64 17.41 7.62 15.84
N ASN A 65 16.13 7.87 15.52
CA ASN A 65 15.03 7.92 16.49
C ASN A 65 13.86 7.00 16.12
N SER A 66 14.02 6.12 15.13
CA SER A 66 12.95 5.26 14.65
C SER A 66 13.48 4.05 13.88
N LEU A 67 12.58 3.09 13.63
CA LEU A 67 12.84 1.89 12.86
C LEU A 67 11.87 1.88 11.67
N GLU A 68 12.42 1.81 10.46
CA GLU A 68 11.64 1.55 9.25
C GLU A 68 11.30 0.06 9.21
N ILE A 69 10.01 -0.27 9.22
CA ILE A 69 9.50 -1.63 9.21
C ILE A 69 8.54 -1.84 8.05
N SER A 70 8.67 -2.98 7.39
CA SER A 70 7.66 -3.50 6.47
C SER A 70 6.65 -4.30 7.25
N TRP A 71 5.38 -3.90 7.22
CA TRP A 71 4.28 -4.61 7.84
C TRP A 71 3.48 -5.39 6.80
N PHE A 72 3.29 -6.68 7.06
CA PHE A 72 2.56 -7.57 6.17
C PHE A 72 1.12 -7.75 6.67
N ALA A 73 0.26 -6.80 6.32
CA ALA A 73 -1.12 -6.73 6.78
C ALA A 73 -1.98 -7.93 6.36
N ASN A 74 -1.68 -8.52 5.20
CA ASN A 74 -2.29 -9.75 4.73
C ASN A 74 -1.22 -10.56 3.99
N ILE A 75 -1.01 -11.79 4.43
CA ILE A 75 -0.15 -12.79 3.76
C ILE A 75 -0.93 -14.05 3.38
N ALA A 76 -2.14 -14.21 3.91
CA ALA A 76 -2.94 -15.42 3.75
C ALA A 76 -3.62 -15.47 2.37
N GLN A 77 -4.09 -14.32 1.87
CA GLN A 77 -4.82 -14.23 0.61
C GLN A 77 -4.01 -13.58 -0.52
N ARG A 78 -3.17 -12.62 -0.16
CA ARG A 78 -2.34 -11.82 -1.06
C ARG A 78 -1.08 -11.41 -0.29
N PHE A 79 -0.05 -10.93 -0.97
CA PHE A 79 1.16 -10.40 -0.31
C PHE A 79 1.03 -8.87 -0.18
N HIS A 80 0.38 -8.42 0.91
CA HIS A 80 0.14 -7.00 1.14
C HIS A 80 1.13 -6.42 2.15
N GLU A 81 2.12 -5.72 1.62
CA GLU A 81 3.16 -5.03 2.37
C GLU A 81 2.85 -3.52 2.48
N ILE A 82 3.13 -2.95 3.65
CA ILE A 82 3.00 -1.52 3.94
C ILE A 82 4.28 -1.06 4.66
N SER A 83 4.90 0.02 4.21
CA SER A 83 5.99 0.65 4.94
C SER A 83 5.46 1.50 6.09
N ILE A 84 5.95 1.25 7.30
CA ILE A 84 5.59 2.00 8.50
C ILE A 84 6.84 2.34 9.32
N ILE A 85 6.77 3.45 10.07
CA ILE A 85 7.85 3.90 10.95
C ILE A 85 7.43 3.59 12.38
N LEU A 86 8.29 2.86 13.12
CA LEU A 86 8.19 2.65 14.56
C LEU A 86 9.11 3.66 15.28
N PRO A 87 8.56 4.70 15.92
CA PRO A 87 9.33 5.60 16.78
C PRO A 87 9.98 4.85 17.94
N LYS A 88 11.22 5.23 18.29
CA LYS A 88 11.97 4.62 19.39
C LYS A 88 11.26 4.73 20.75
N GLU A 89 10.48 5.79 20.95
CA GLU A 89 9.68 5.99 22.17
C GLU A 89 8.57 4.94 22.38
N HIS A 90 8.15 4.27 21.30
CA HIS A 90 7.15 3.19 21.38
C HIS A 90 7.77 1.80 21.42
N PHE A 91 9.10 1.69 21.28
CA PHE A 91 9.81 0.44 21.47
C PHE A 91 9.93 0.12 22.97
N VAL A 92 9.57 -1.10 23.35
CA VAL A 92 9.62 -1.55 24.75
C VAL A 92 10.74 -2.57 24.94
N TYR A 93 10.74 -3.62 24.11
CA TYR A 93 11.73 -4.70 24.23
C TYR A 93 11.84 -5.49 22.92
N CYS A 94 12.99 -6.11 22.66
CA CYS A 94 13.09 -7.11 21.60
C CYS A 94 13.85 -8.34 22.08
N VAL A 95 13.25 -9.50 21.85
CA VAL A 95 13.80 -10.80 22.28
C VAL A 95 13.56 -11.85 21.20
N GLY A 96 14.49 -12.76 21.02
CA GLY A 96 14.32 -13.97 20.20
C GLY A 96 14.91 -15.19 20.88
N CYS A 97 14.81 -16.35 20.23
CA CYS A 97 15.49 -17.55 20.68
C CYS A 97 15.85 -18.43 19.47
N TRP A 98 16.98 -18.12 18.82
CA TRP A 98 17.37 -18.78 17.56
C TRP A 98 17.54 -20.30 17.71
N GLN A 99 17.90 -20.78 18.91
CA GLN A 99 18.11 -22.21 19.19
C GLN A 99 16.85 -23.05 19.03
N TYR A 100 15.67 -22.43 19.11
CA TYR A 100 14.38 -23.09 18.96
C TYR A 100 13.57 -22.52 17.79
N ASP A 101 14.24 -21.86 16.83
CA ASP A 101 13.61 -21.23 15.67
C ASP A 101 12.55 -20.17 16.02
N GLU A 102 12.66 -19.58 17.22
CA GLU A 102 11.77 -18.51 17.65
C GLU A 102 12.23 -17.20 17.03
N LYS A 103 11.38 -16.65 16.14
CA LYS A 103 11.64 -15.38 15.47
C LYS A 103 11.74 -14.24 16.49
N PRO A 104 12.62 -13.25 16.27
CA PRO A 104 12.65 -12.08 17.13
C PRO A 104 11.29 -11.40 17.22
N ILE A 105 10.85 -11.10 18.44
CA ILE A 105 9.61 -10.41 18.76
C ILE A 105 9.97 -9.02 19.29
N VAL A 106 9.44 -8.00 18.63
CA VAL A 106 9.51 -6.60 19.05
C VAL A 106 8.23 -6.28 19.82
N PHE A 107 8.37 -6.07 21.13
CA PHE A 107 7.32 -5.56 21.99
C PHE A 107 7.25 -4.04 21.87
N VAL A 108 6.04 -3.53 21.68
CA VAL A 108 5.78 -2.10 21.51
C VAL A 108 4.63 -1.64 22.40
N ASN A 109 4.55 -0.32 22.59
CA ASN A 109 3.45 0.29 23.31
C ASN A 109 2.09 -0.06 22.66
N GLY A 110 1.16 -0.56 23.47
CA GLY A 110 -0.13 -1.04 22.98
C GLY A 110 -0.99 0.03 22.31
N ASN A 111 -0.94 1.29 22.75
CA ASN A 111 -1.71 2.37 22.12
C ASN A 111 -1.22 2.66 20.70
N TRP A 112 0.10 2.62 20.49
CA TRP A 112 0.68 2.79 19.16
C TRP A 112 0.28 1.63 18.23
N LEU A 113 0.35 0.39 18.73
CA LEU A 113 -0.05 -0.79 17.95
C LEU A 113 -1.55 -0.77 17.60
N ASN A 114 -2.41 -0.44 18.56
CA ASN A 114 -3.85 -0.29 18.31
C ASN A 114 -4.13 0.82 17.29
N SER A 115 -3.42 1.94 17.37
CA SER A 115 -3.49 3.00 16.36
C SER A 115 -3.09 2.49 14.99
N LEU A 116 -2.02 1.68 14.87
CA LEU A 116 -1.59 1.11 13.60
C LEU A 116 -2.70 0.28 12.93
N HIS A 117 -3.38 -0.59 13.70
CA HIS A 117 -4.46 -1.43 13.19
C HIS A 117 -5.77 -0.68 12.91
N ALA A 118 -6.01 0.43 13.61
CA ALA A 118 -7.19 1.28 13.43
C ALA A 118 -7.02 2.36 12.35
N ARG A 119 -5.81 2.55 11.81
CA ARG A 119 -5.52 3.58 10.81
C ARG A 119 -6.20 3.28 9.47
N SER A 120 -6.63 4.35 8.82
CA SER A 120 -7.07 4.36 7.44
C SER A 120 -5.87 4.55 6.51
N PHE A 121 -5.79 3.71 5.50
CA PHE A 121 -4.81 3.78 4.42
C PHE A 121 -5.53 4.15 3.12
N SER A 122 -4.79 4.51 2.07
CA SER A 122 -5.41 4.91 0.81
C SER A 122 -4.77 4.26 -0.41
N ILE A 123 -5.57 4.14 -1.46
CA ILE A 123 -5.12 3.84 -2.83
C ILE A 123 -5.37 5.10 -3.66
N PHE A 124 -4.39 5.47 -4.47
CA PHE A 124 -4.51 6.55 -5.46
C PHE A 124 -4.30 6.01 -6.85
N SER A 125 -5.09 6.49 -7.80
CA SER A 125 -4.85 6.29 -9.23
C SER A 125 -4.99 7.61 -9.97
N LEU A 126 -4.04 7.94 -10.82
CA LEU A 126 -4.12 9.05 -11.76
C LEU A 126 -4.30 8.48 -13.15
N VAL A 127 -5.42 8.74 -13.78
CA VAL A 127 -5.67 8.42 -15.18
C VAL A 127 -5.49 9.68 -15.99
N ASP A 128 -4.63 9.67 -16.99
CA ASP A 128 -4.28 10.84 -17.79
C ASP A 128 -4.43 10.55 -19.29
N ALA A 129 -4.94 11.53 -20.03
CA ALA A 129 -5.21 11.38 -21.45
C ALA A 129 -4.01 11.77 -22.31
N ILE A 130 -3.72 10.95 -23.32
CA ILE A 130 -2.57 11.13 -24.19
C ILE A 130 -2.95 12.03 -25.37
N GLY A 131 -2.13 13.05 -25.65
CA GLY A 131 -2.24 13.86 -26.87
C GLY A 131 -3.26 15.01 -26.81
N VAL A 132 -3.80 15.32 -25.64
CA VAL A 132 -4.78 16.40 -25.44
C VAL A 132 -4.26 17.75 -25.93
N LYS A 133 -2.98 18.04 -25.70
CA LYS A 133 -2.35 19.29 -26.17
C LYS A 133 -2.51 19.47 -27.69
N GLN A 134 -2.30 18.41 -28.47
CA GLN A 134 -2.44 18.47 -29.92
C GLN A 134 -3.91 18.65 -30.34
N TYR A 135 -4.85 18.07 -29.58
CA TYR A 135 -6.29 18.26 -29.80
C TYR A 135 -6.75 19.69 -29.52
N LEU A 136 -6.17 20.34 -28.50
CA LEU A 136 -6.40 21.75 -28.21
C LEU A 136 -5.83 22.66 -29.31
N GLU A 137 -4.63 22.34 -29.82
CA GLU A 137 -4.02 23.07 -30.93
C GLU A 137 -4.82 22.95 -32.25
N ASP A 138 -5.44 21.78 -32.48
CA ASP A 138 -6.25 21.49 -33.67
C ASP A 138 -7.73 21.92 -33.56
N ASP A 139 -8.15 22.54 -32.44
CA ASP A 139 -9.55 22.94 -32.15
C ASP A 139 -10.57 21.80 -32.31
N LYS A 140 -10.17 20.57 -31.96
CA LYS A 140 -10.98 19.35 -32.13
C LYS A 140 -11.91 19.05 -30.95
N LEU A 141 -11.76 19.76 -29.83
CA LEU A 141 -12.52 19.53 -28.61
C LEU A 141 -13.77 20.40 -28.59
N THR A 142 -14.93 19.77 -28.72
CA THR A 142 -16.22 20.47 -28.63
C THR A 142 -16.79 20.44 -27.22
N THR A 143 -17.62 21.43 -26.87
CA THR A 143 -18.35 21.48 -25.60
C THR A 143 -19.20 20.24 -25.38
N ASP A 144 -19.80 19.69 -26.46
CA ASP A 144 -20.64 18.49 -26.40
C ASP A 144 -19.82 17.24 -26.04
N MET A 145 -18.62 17.10 -26.59
CA MET A 145 -17.71 16.00 -26.27
C MET A 145 -17.28 16.04 -24.80
N LEU A 146 -16.94 17.23 -24.29
CA LEU A 146 -16.55 17.43 -22.88
C LEU A 146 -17.73 17.21 -21.92
N THR A 147 -18.92 17.64 -22.31
CA THR A 147 -20.15 17.42 -21.54
C THR A 147 -20.47 15.92 -21.47
N LEU A 148 -20.40 15.22 -22.60
CA LEU A 148 -20.61 13.77 -22.66
C LEU A 148 -19.58 13.00 -21.84
N LEU A 149 -18.30 13.39 -21.90
CA LEU A 149 -17.24 12.80 -21.08
C LEU A 149 -17.58 12.94 -19.59
N ARG A 150 -17.90 14.16 -19.14
CA ARG A 150 -18.29 14.42 -17.74
C ARG A 150 -19.46 13.55 -17.33
N ASP A 151 -20.54 13.54 -18.10
CA ASP A 151 -21.76 12.81 -17.74
C ASP A 151 -21.53 11.29 -17.67
N LYS A 152 -20.66 10.72 -18.52
CA LYS A 152 -20.26 9.30 -18.44
C LYS A 152 -19.38 9.01 -17.23
N ILE A 153 -18.45 9.91 -16.87
CA ILE A 153 -17.64 9.76 -15.66
C ILE A 153 -18.51 9.88 -14.40
N ASP A 154 -19.49 10.79 -14.38
CA ASP A 154 -20.46 10.91 -13.28
C ASP A 154 -21.29 9.63 -13.12
N LEU A 155 -21.73 9.03 -14.23
CA LEU A 155 -22.42 7.74 -14.22
C LEU A 155 -21.54 6.64 -13.64
N LEU A 156 -20.28 6.53 -14.09
CA LEU A 156 -19.34 5.56 -13.56
C LEU A 156 -19.09 5.78 -12.07
N ALA A 157 -18.84 7.03 -11.64
CA ALA A 157 -18.60 7.36 -10.23
C ALA A 157 -19.78 6.99 -9.33
N SER A 158 -21.02 7.08 -9.83
CA SER A 158 -22.22 6.68 -9.09
C SER A 158 -22.27 5.18 -8.74
N GLU A 159 -21.58 4.33 -9.51
CA GLU A 159 -21.48 2.90 -9.26
C GLU A 159 -20.47 2.55 -8.15
N TYR A 160 -19.55 3.49 -7.83
CA TYR A 160 -18.45 3.28 -6.88
C TYR A 160 -18.44 4.33 -5.77
N PRO A 161 -19.45 4.38 -4.87
CA PRO A 161 -19.58 5.43 -3.86
C PRO A 161 -18.45 5.47 -2.81
N HIS A 162 -17.63 4.42 -2.74
CA HIS A 162 -16.47 4.32 -1.85
C HIS A 162 -15.16 4.80 -2.52
N ILE A 163 -15.24 5.28 -3.76
CA ILE A 163 -14.12 5.84 -4.53
C ILE A 163 -14.47 7.26 -4.91
N SER A 164 -13.59 8.20 -4.59
CA SER A 164 -13.71 9.58 -5.02
C SER A 164 -13.09 9.77 -6.39
N PHE A 165 -13.82 10.42 -7.29
CA PHE A 165 -13.38 10.80 -8.64
C PHE A 165 -13.19 12.30 -8.67
N LEU A 166 -11.98 12.77 -8.95
CA LEU A 166 -11.65 14.18 -9.10
C LEU A 166 -11.03 14.43 -10.46
N SER A 167 -11.79 15.06 -11.33
CA SER A 167 -11.31 15.46 -12.66
C SER A 167 -10.53 16.77 -12.59
N PHE A 168 -9.34 16.78 -13.19
CA PHE A 168 -8.45 17.93 -13.35
C PHE A 168 -8.07 18.08 -14.82
N ALA A 169 -8.67 19.05 -15.52
CA ALA A 169 -8.46 19.23 -16.96
C ALA A 169 -8.67 17.91 -17.74
N ASP A 170 -7.59 17.28 -18.21
CA ASP A 170 -7.55 16.04 -18.96
C ASP A 170 -7.26 14.78 -18.13
N SER A 171 -6.95 14.92 -16.85
CA SER A 171 -6.68 13.82 -15.94
C SER A 171 -7.82 13.58 -14.94
N ILE A 172 -7.92 12.37 -14.40
CA ILE A 172 -8.83 11.99 -13.33
C ILE A 172 -8.02 11.35 -12.21
N LEU A 173 -8.13 11.90 -11.01
CA LEU A 173 -7.60 11.30 -9.80
C LEU A 173 -8.69 10.47 -9.10
N LEU A 174 -8.38 9.23 -8.81
CA LEU A 174 -9.20 8.31 -8.02
C LEU A 174 -8.57 8.13 -6.64
N LYS A 175 -9.40 8.15 -5.60
CA LYS A 175 -8.99 7.86 -4.22
C LYS A 175 -9.98 6.93 -3.54
N SER A 176 -9.48 5.89 -2.90
CA SER A 176 -10.25 5.12 -1.91
C SER A 176 -9.49 5.05 -0.59
N ASN A 177 -10.24 4.83 0.48
CA ASN A 177 -9.69 4.51 1.80
C ASN A 177 -9.91 3.01 2.07
N TRP A 178 -9.01 2.41 2.84
CA TRP A 178 -9.12 1.01 3.26
C TRP A 178 -8.49 0.84 4.64
N SER A 179 -8.86 -0.25 5.30
CA SER A 179 -8.51 -0.58 6.67
C SER A 179 -7.92 -1.98 6.76
N VAL A 180 -7.04 -2.20 7.75
CA VAL A 180 -6.53 -3.55 8.08
C VAL A 180 -7.42 -4.21 9.12
N GLY A 181 -7.69 -3.51 10.23
CA GLY A 181 -8.37 -4.10 11.38
C GLY A 181 -7.46 -4.98 12.25
N ALA A 182 -8.02 -5.48 13.33
CA ALA A 182 -7.39 -6.43 14.25
C ALA A 182 -8.46 -7.40 14.80
N PHE A 183 -8.02 -8.52 15.38
CA PHE A 183 -8.94 -9.50 15.95
C PHE A 183 -9.81 -8.93 17.09
N ASP A 184 -9.29 -7.94 17.81
CA ASP A 184 -9.88 -7.32 18.99
C ASP A 184 -10.59 -5.98 18.69
N ASN A 185 -10.75 -5.61 17.42
CA ASN A 185 -11.51 -4.42 17.02
C ASN A 185 -12.63 -4.74 16.02
N ASP A 186 -13.62 -3.85 15.93
CA ASP A 186 -14.77 -3.97 15.01
C ASP A 186 -14.42 -3.61 13.55
N ILE A 187 -13.15 -3.35 13.25
CA ILE A 187 -12.68 -2.91 11.94
C ILE A 187 -12.28 -4.15 11.15
N SER A 188 -12.87 -4.32 9.96
CA SER A 188 -12.51 -5.40 9.05
C SER A 188 -11.50 -4.95 8.00
N TYR A 189 -10.79 -5.93 7.46
CA TYR A 189 -9.90 -5.74 6.33
C TYR A 189 -10.71 -5.46 5.06
N SER A 190 -10.52 -4.28 4.45
CA SER A 190 -11.34 -3.79 3.31
C SER A 190 -10.56 -3.55 2.01
N TYR A 191 -9.29 -3.95 1.96
CA TYR A 191 -8.42 -3.70 0.81
C TYR A 191 -8.81 -4.50 -0.44
N ASN A 192 -9.26 -3.80 -1.48
CA ASN A 192 -9.64 -4.35 -2.77
C ASN A 192 -8.99 -3.56 -3.92
N PRO A 193 -7.68 -3.75 -4.19
CA PRO A 193 -6.94 -2.94 -5.15
C PRO A 193 -7.36 -3.19 -6.59
N GLU A 194 -7.81 -4.40 -6.94
CA GLU A 194 -8.12 -4.79 -8.32
C GLU A 194 -9.15 -3.88 -9.00
N ILE A 195 -10.04 -3.27 -8.22
CA ILE A 195 -11.07 -2.33 -8.69
C ILE A 195 -10.47 -1.14 -9.47
N PHE A 196 -9.26 -0.69 -9.11
CA PHE A 196 -8.59 0.42 -9.79
C PHE A 196 -8.06 0.05 -11.18
N ILE A 197 -7.76 -1.23 -11.42
CA ILE A 197 -7.37 -1.73 -12.75
C ILE A 197 -8.61 -1.77 -13.65
N HIS A 198 -9.74 -2.25 -13.12
CA HIS A 198 -11.02 -2.21 -13.82
C HIS A 198 -11.48 -0.78 -14.13
N LEU A 199 -11.36 0.14 -13.16
CA LEU A 199 -11.70 1.54 -13.38
C LEU A 199 -10.80 2.21 -14.41
N ALA A 200 -9.49 1.91 -14.43
CA ALA A 200 -8.60 2.42 -15.45
C ALA A 200 -9.03 1.99 -16.87
N ASP A 201 -9.46 0.72 -17.03
CA ASP A 201 -10.01 0.22 -18.29
C ASP A 201 -11.31 0.93 -18.69
N GLN A 202 -12.26 1.04 -17.75
CA GLN A 202 -13.55 1.69 -18.00
C GLN A 202 -13.38 3.17 -18.35
N ILE A 203 -12.52 3.89 -17.63
CA ILE A 203 -12.19 5.30 -17.92
C ILE A 203 -11.51 5.41 -19.29
N SER A 204 -10.55 4.53 -19.61
CA SER A 204 -9.90 4.51 -20.92
C SER A 204 -10.91 4.33 -22.06
N ASN A 205 -11.85 3.40 -21.91
CA ASN A 205 -12.94 3.20 -22.87
C ASN A 205 -13.84 4.44 -23.00
N ILE A 206 -14.19 5.10 -21.89
CA ILE A 206 -14.96 6.35 -21.91
C ILE A 206 -14.21 7.45 -22.68
N TYR A 207 -12.92 7.67 -22.40
CA TYR A 207 -12.11 8.67 -23.11
C TYR A 207 -11.98 8.37 -24.60
N LYS A 208 -11.80 7.09 -24.95
CA LYS A 208 -11.72 6.65 -26.33
C LYS A 208 -13.05 6.85 -27.07
N GLU A 209 -14.18 6.55 -26.44
CA GLU A 209 -15.50 6.74 -27.03
C GLU A 209 -15.86 8.23 -27.19
N CYS A 210 -15.55 9.06 -26.19
CA CYS A 210 -15.94 10.47 -26.18
C CYS A 210 -14.98 11.36 -26.97
N LEU A 211 -13.67 11.14 -26.84
CA LEU A 211 -12.63 12.00 -27.39
C LEU A 211 -11.78 11.33 -28.47
N GLY A 212 -11.83 10.00 -28.60
CA GLY A 212 -10.89 9.25 -29.44
C GLY A 212 -9.47 9.19 -28.88
N LEU A 213 -9.29 9.55 -27.62
CA LEU A 213 -7.99 9.61 -26.95
C LEU A 213 -7.72 8.34 -26.18
N ALA A 214 -6.46 7.88 -26.22
CA ALA A 214 -5.97 6.86 -25.31
C ALA A 214 -5.64 7.48 -23.95
N THR A 215 -5.67 6.66 -22.91
CA THR A 215 -5.24 7.06 -21.56
C THR A 215 -4.19 6.09 -21.03
N TYR A 216 -3.50 6.50 -19.98
CA TYR A 216 -2.72 5.62 -19.13
C TYR A 216 -3.05 5.91 -17.66
N ALA A 217 -2.74 4.98 -16.76
CA ALA A 217 -2.96 5.14 -15.34
C ALA A 217 -1.70 4.89 -14.51
N VAL A 218 -1.53 5.66 -13.44
CA VAL A 218 -0.49 5.45 -12.43
C VAL A 218 -1.15 5.17 -11.09
N ILE A 219 -0.83 4.03 -10.46
CA ILE A 219 -1.51 3.57 -9.24
C ILE A 219 -0.50 3.35 -8.10
N THR A 220 -0.82 3.87 -6.92
CA THR A 220 -0.01 3.75 -5.71
C THR A 220 -0.89 3.45 -4.50
N GLN A 221 -0.29 2.94 -3.43
CA GLN A 221 -0.97 2.74 -2.14
C GLN A 221 -0.07 3.09 -0.99
N GLY A 222 -0.67 3.38 0.16
CA GLY A 222 0.08 3.51 1.41
C GLY A 222 -0.64 4.36 2.44
N GLN A 223 0.14 4.85 3.41
CA GLN A 223 -0.39 5.56 4.56
C GLN A 223 -0.91 6.95 4.18
N ASN A 224 -2.10 7.27 4.68
CA ASN A 224 -2.64 8.62 4.67
C ASN A 224 -2.37 9.27 6.04
N SER A 225 -1.93 10.54 6.07
CA SER A 225 -1.69 11.27 7.33
C SER A 225 -2.98 11.84 7.94
N TYR A 226 -4.06 11.93 7.17
CA TYR A 226 -5.36 12.31 7.70
C TYR A 226 -6.02 11.11 8.36
N TYR A 227 -6.40 11.29 9.63
CA TYR A 227 -7.05 10.27 10.45
C TYR A 227 -8.58 10.28 10.34
N ASP A 228 -9.14 11.11 9.46
CA ASP A 228 -10.59 11.17 9.22
C ASP A 228 -10.97 10.27 8.05
N ASP A 229 -12.04 9.48 8.24
CA ASP A 229 -12.49 8.48 7.26
C ASP A 229 -13.11 9.12 6.02
N SER A 230 -13.41 10.42 6.07
CA SER A 230 -13.96 11.16 4.93
C SER A 230 -13.01 11.11 3.73
N LEU A 231 -13.51 10.62 2.59
CA LEU A 231 -12.71 10.56 1.36
C LEU A 231 -12.30 11.96 0.90
N LEU A 232 -13.21 12.93 1.05
CA LEU A 232 -13.06 14.33 0.67
C LEU A 232 -13.60 15.23 1.78
N HIS A 233 -12.95 16.37 1.97
CA HIS A 233 -13.52 17.51 2.67
C HIS A 233 -13.98 18.55 1.65
N ILE A 234 -15.27 18.89 1.68
CA ILE A 234 -15.84 19.98 0.88
C ILE A 234 -16.23 21.09 1.85
N SER A 235 -15.67 22.29 1.65
CA SER A 235 -16.04 23.44 2.48
C SER A 235 -17.52 23.77 2.33
N GLU A 236 -18.11 24.43 3.34
CA GLU A 236 -19.53 24.86 3.28
C GLU A 236 -19.83 25.72 2.05
N SER A 237 -18.88 26.58 1.67
CA SER A 237 -18.91 27.42 0.47
C SER A 237 -18.69 26.67 -0.84
N LYS A 238 -18.39 25.36 -0.79
CA LYS A 238 -18.17 24.44 -1.92
C LYS A 238 -17.06 24.86 -2.91
N ASN A 239 -16.22 25.82 -2.53
CA ASN A 239 -15.11 26.32 -3.35
C ASN A 239 -13.75 25.78 -2.90
N HIS A 240 -13.71 24.94 -1.86
CA HIS A 240 -12.53 24.19 -1.45
C HIS A 240 -12.90 22.72 -1.33
N ILE A 241 -12.25 21.90 -2.16
CA ILE A 241 -12.34 20.44 -2.12
C ILE A 241 -10.95 19.93 -1.77
N SER A 242 -10.80 19.37 -0.58
CA SER A 242 -9.57 18.76 -0.09
C SER A 242 -9.71 17.24 -0.16
N LEU A 243 -8.70 16.58 -0.72
CA LEU A 243 -8.60 15.11 -0.78
C LEU A 243 -8.29 14.47 0.58
N ASN A 244 -8.17 15.28 1.65
CA ASN A 244 -7.71 14.84 2.98
C ASN A 244 -6.58 13.82 2.84
N SER A 245 -5.59 14.20 2.04
CA SER A 245 -4.47 13.37 1.65
C SER A 245 -3.22 14.19 1.77
N LEU A 246 -2.44 13.86 2.79
CA LEU A 246 -1.04 14.26 2.87
C LEU A 246 -0.28 12.97 3.10
N GLY A 247 0.41 12.48 2.08
CA GLY A 247 0.99 11.15 2.14
C GLY A 247 1.94 10.87 1.00
N ILE A 248 2.84 9.93 1.29
CA ILE A 248 3.82 9.36 0.36
C ILE A 248 3.15 8.86 -0.95
N PRO A 249 1.97 8.20 -0.94
CA PRO A 249 1.39 7.63 -2.15
C PRO A 249 1.11 8.64 -3.27
N PHE A 250 0.65 9.85 -2.93
CA PHE A 250 0.38 10.89 -3.92
C PHE A 250 1.67 11.46 -4.52
N ALA A 251 2.73 11.60 -3.73
CA ALA A 251 4.03 12.03 -4.23
C ALA A 251 4.65 10.96 -5.16
N GLN A 252 4.60 9.68 -4.75
CA GLN A 252 5.07 8.56 -5.57
C GLN A 252 4.34 8.47 -6.90
N LEU A 253 3.04 8.78 -6.93
CA LEU A 253 2.27 8.79 -8.16
C LEU A 253 2.87 9.76 -9.20
N MET A 254 3.26 10.96 -8.76
CA MET A 254 3.90 11.94 -9.64
C MET A 254 5.34 11.56 -9.98
N ASP A 255 6.08 10.96 -9.04
CA ASP A 255 7.45 10.49 -9.28
C ASP A 255 7.48 9.37 -10.33
N ILE A 256 6.56 8.40 -10.24
CA ILE A 256 6.41 7.32 -11.23
C ILE A 256 6.01 7.88 -12.59
N GLU A 257 5.02 8.77 -12.65
CA GLU A 257 4.55 9.38 -13.90
C GLU A 257 5.70 10.09 -14.64
N ASN A 258 6.44 10.94 -13.93
CA ASN A 258 7.56 11.67 -14.51
C ASN A 258 8.67 10.74 -14.98
N THR A 259 9.00 9.73 -14.17
CA THR A 259 10.05 8.74 -14.47
C THR A 259 9.67 7.90 -15.69
N ALA A 260 8.43 7.42 -15.77
CA ALA A 260 7.94 6.66 -16.92
C ALA A 260 8.02 7.48 -18.22
N ARG A 261 7.63 8.76 -18.19
CA ARG A 261 7.77 9.64 -19.38
C ARG A 261 9.21 9.85 -19.81
N VAL A 262 10.15 9.97 -18.86
CA VAL A 262 11.58 10.05 -19.18
C VAL A 262 12.04 8.75 -19.83
N ASN A 263 11.76 7.61 -19.19
CA ASN A 263 12.15 6.29 -19.69
C ASN A 263 11.59 5.97 -21.08
N ILE A 264 10.35 6.38 -21.37
CA ILE A 264 9.75 6.24 -22.70
C ILE A 264 10.49 7.11 -23.73
N ARG A 265 10.80 8.38 -23.40
CA ARG A 265 11.54 9.28 -24.31
C ARG A 265 12.95 8.77 -24.59
N GLU A 266 13.59 8.17 -23.59
CA GLU A 266 14.93 7.57 -23.68
C GLU A 266 14.92 6.17 -24.31
N LYS A 267 13.73 5.60 -24.57
CA LYS A 267 13.53 4.25 -25.10
C LYS A 267 14.04 3.14 -24.18
N SER A 268 14.04 3.39 -22.88
CA SER A 268 14.34 2.39 -21.84
C SER A 268 13.23 1.34 -21.74
N HIS A 269 11.98 1.73 -22.01
CA HIS A 269 10.87 0.81 -22.24
C HIS A 269 9.78 1.48 -23.10
N GLU A 270 8.89 0.66 -23.68
CA GLU A 270 7.74 1.14 -24.44
C GLU A 270 6.63 1.69 -23.52
N PRO A 271 5.73 2.55 -24.02
CA PRO A 271 4.54 2.95 -23.29
C PRO A 271 3.67 1.76 -22.90
N ALA A 272 3.08 1.83 -21.71
CA ALA A 272 2.11 0.89 -21.18
C ALA A 272 0.83 1.60 -20.72
N ASP A 273 -0.24 0.82 -20.53
CA ASP A 273 -1.55 1.34 -20.11
C ASP A 273 -1.58 1.65 -18.61
N ILE A 274 -0.89 0.85 -17.79
CA ILE A 274 -0.87 0.98 -16.33
C ILE A 274 0.56 0.93 -15.81
N TYR A 275 0.87 1.83 -14.88
CA TYR A 275 2.09 1.88 -14.07
C TYR A 275 1.70 1.77 -12.60
N MET A 276 2.38 0.93 -11.83
CA MET A 276 2.03 0.64 -10.44
C MET A 276 3.27 0.64 -9.56
N ASP A 277 3.18 1.25 -8.39
CA ASP A 277 4.21 1.04 -7.36
C ASP A 277 4.33 -0.46 -7.02
N SER A 278 5.57 -0.90 -6.74
CA SER A 278 5.87 -2.30 -6.41
C SER A 278 5.04 -2.87 -5.26
N GLN A 279 4.73 -2.11 -4.20
CA GLN A 279 3.91 -2.59 -3.09
C GLN A 279 2.47 -2.79 -3.53
N TYR A 280 1.92 -1.87 -4.33
CA TYR A 280 0.59 -2.02 -4.90
C TYR A 280 0.53 -3.22 -5.84
N TYR A 281 1.43 -3.32 -6.82
CA TYR A 281 1.50 -4.44 -7.74
C TYR A 281 1.65 -5.77 -7.00
N ASN A 282 2.47 -5.79 -5.94
CA ASN A 282 2.70 -6.99 -5.18
C ASN A 282 1.49 -7.46 -4.37
N SER A 283 0.59 -6.55 -4.04
CA SER A 283 -0.63 -6.86 -3.31
C SER A 283 -1.77 -7.40 -4.19
N LEU A 284 -1.64 -7.36 -5.52
CA LEU A 284 -2.66 -7.86 -6.44
C LEU A 284 -2.80 -9.38 -6.35
N ASN A 285 -4.04 -9.86 -6.42
CA ASN A 285 -4.38 -11.27 -6.33
C ASN A 285 -4.30 -11.97 -7.69
N PHE A 286 -3.07 -12.18 -8.16
CA PHE A 286 -2.81 -12.89 -9.41
C PHE A 286 -3.07 -14.41 -9.29
N LYS A 287 -3.38 -15.03 -10.43
CA LYS A 287 -3.39 -16.49 -10.60
C LYS A 287 -2.02 -17.05 -10.30
N PHE A 288 -1.97 -18.25 -9.72
CA PHE A 288 -0.72 -18.91 -9.31
C PHE A 288 0.27 -19.11 -10.48
N GLU A 289 -0.26 -19.34 -11.69
CA GLU A 289 0.52 -19.58 -12.91
C GLU A 289 1.17 -18.31 -13.47
N PHE A 290 0.71 -17.13 -13.02
CA PHE A 290 1.22 -15.86 -13.52
C PHE A 290 2.59 -15.56 -12.93
N LYS A 291 3.60 -15.41 -13.80
CA LYS A 291 4.98 -15.10 -13.42
C LYS A 291 5.13 -13.62 -13.07
N LYS A 292 4.65 -13.26 -11.90
CA LYS A 292 4.59 -11.90 -11.37
C LYS A 292 5.95 -11.20 -11.29
N HIS A 293 7.00 -11.92 -10.87
CA HIS A 293 8.35 -11.34 -10.72
C HIS A 293 9.08 -11.15 -12.05
N ASP A 294 8.59 -11.78 -13.12
CA ASP A 294 9.16 -11.66 -14.47
C ASP A 294 8.52 -10.50 -15.26
N GLN A 295 7.50 -9.85 -14.70
CA GLN A 295 6.83 -8.74 -15.37
C GLN A 295 7.75 -7.51 -15.47
N PRO A 296 7.59 -6.72 -16.53
CA PRO A 296 8.48 -5.61 -16.77
C PRO A 296 8.31 -4.52 -15.70
N LYS A 297 9.45 -4.00 -15.27
CA LYS A 297 9.59 -3.05 -14.17
C LYS A 297 10.76 -2.10 -14.41
N ALA A 298 10.75 -0.96 -13.73
CA ALA A 298 11.82 0.01 -13.75
C ALA A 298 11.92 0.71 -12.39
N GLU A 299 13.08 1.29 -12.13
CA GLU A 299 13.35 1.99 -10.87
C GLU A 299 12.87 3.44 -10.94
N TYR A 300 12.47 3.96 -9.79
CA TYR A 300 12.20 5.38 -9.58
C TYR A 300 12.69 5.81 -8.20
N SER A 301 12.98 7.09 -8.07
CA SER A 301 13.40 7.69 -6.80
C SER A 301 12.30 8.58 -6.25
N THR A 302 12.01 8.47 -4.96
CA THR A 302 11.14 9.40 -4.25
C THR A 302 11.88 10.00 -3.06
N LYS A 303 11.63 11.28 -2.78
CA LYS A 303 12.33 12.00 -1.69
C LYS A 303 11.96 11.51 -0.29
N MET A 304 10.89 10.72 -0.16
CA MET A 304 10.32 10.34 1.14
C MET A 304 10.62 8.90 1.56
N VAL A 305 11.27 8.10 0.71
CA VAL A 305 11.62 6.70 1.00
C VAL A 305 13.12 6.53 0.78
N SER A 306 13.78 5.82 1.70
CA SER A 306 15.25 5.75 1.73
C SER A 306 15.84 4.61 0.88
N LYS A 307 14.97 3.81 0.26
CA LYS A 307 15.29 2.65 -0.59
C LYS A 307 14.94 2.96 -2.04
N GLU A 308 15.65 2.32 -2.97
CA GLU A 308 15.27 2.27 -4.38
C GLU A 308 13.84 1.71 -4.50
N CYS A 309 12.97 2.47 -5.16
CA CYS A 309 11.61 2.07 -5.42
C CYS A 309 11.51 1.54 -6.85
N GLU A 310 10.62 0.57 -7.07
CA GLU A 310 10.33 0.03 -8.40
C GLU A 310 8.87 0.29 -8.75
N TYR A 311 8.61 0.56 -10.03
CA TYR A 311 7.27 0.48 -10.58
C TYR A 311 7.19 -0.62 -11.64
N TYR A 312 6.05 -1.30 -11.68
CA TYR A 312 5.70 -2.28 -12.70
C TYR A 312 4.83 -1.62 -13.75
N TYR A 313 5.00 -1.98 -15.02
CA TYR A 313 4.22 -1.39 -16.11
C TYR A 313 3.67 -2.47 -17.03
N ASN A 314 2.37 -2.43 -17.34
CA ASN A 314 1.71 -3.50 -18.10
C ASN A 314 0.53 -2.97 -18.92
N SER A 315 0.05 -3.78 -19.86
CA SER A 315 -1.24 -3.54 -20.50
C SER A 315 -2.39 -3.93 -19.57
N VAL A 316 -3.52 -3.23 -19.70
CA VAL A 316 -4.74 -3.55 -18.93
C VAL A 316 -5.19 -5.00 -19.19
N PRO A 317 -5.30 -5.49 -20.44
CA PRO A 317 -5.73 -6.86 -20.69
C PRO A 317 -4.83 -7.91 -20.03
N THR A 318 -3.50 -7.72 -20.08
CA THR A 318 -2.55 -8.65 -19.45
C THR A 318 -2.80 -8.77 -17.95
N LEU A 319 -3.08 -7.67 -17.26
CA LEU A 319 -3.38 -7.70 -15.83
C LEU A 319 -4.72 -8.39 -15.56
N LEU A 320 -5.79 -7.94 -16.22
CA LEU A 320 -7.15 -8.45 -15.99
C LEU A 320 -7.28 -9.96 -16.27
N GLU A 321 -6.65 -10.46 -17.34
CA GLU A 321 -6.64 -11.89 -17.66
C GLU A 321 -5.95 -12.75 -16.60
N ASN A 322 -5.03 -12.17 -15.83
CA ASN A 322 -4.21 -12.88 -14.85
C ASN A 322 -4.63 -12.63 -13.39
N LEU A 323 -5.60 -11.75 -13.14
CA LEU A 323 -6.23 -11.64 -11.82
C LEU A 323 -7.13 -12.85 -11.55
N LYS A 324 -7.20 -13.29 -10.29
CA LYS A 324 -8.22 -14.26 -9.88
C LYS A 324 -9.59 -13.58 -9.98
N SER A 325 -10.54 -14.23 -10.63
CA SER A 325 -11.94 -13.82 -10.59
C SER A 325 -12.39 -13.76 -9.13
N GLN A 326 -13.11 -12.71 -8.74
CA GLN A 326 -13.74 -12.65 -7.42
C GLN A 326 -14.61 -13.91 -7.26
N CYS A 327 -14.28 -14.77 -6.30
CA CYS A 327 -15.09 -15.93 -5.93
C CYS A 327 -16.34 -15.50 -5.17
#